data_AF-A0A7W1FKR2-F1
#
_entry.id   AF-A0A7W1FKR2-F1
#
_cell.length_a   1.000
_cell.length_b   1.000
_cell.length_c   1.000
_cell.angle_alpha   90.00
_cell.angle_beta   90.00
_cell.angle_gamma   90.00
#
_symmetry.space_group_name_H-M   'P 1'
#
loop_
_entity.id
_entity.type
_entity.pdbx_description
1 polymer ?
#
loop_
_entity_poly.entity_id
_entity_poly.type
_entity_poly.pdbx_seq_one_letter_code
_entity_poly.pdbx_strand_id
1 'polypeptide(L)' 'MDRAARIDQALAKRNYSPVLRLRIEKLLDGIEDRERLRCCNSGCFVCVQELLAILAEVEGGEAAASP' A
#
# COMPACT_ATOMS: atom_id res chain seq x y z
N MET A 1 -15.74 -4.39 -2.11
CA MET A 1 -15.25 -3.66 -0.92
C MET A 1 -14.61 -2.37 -1.40
N ASP A 2 -14.80 -1.27 -0.69
CA ASP A 2 -14.17 0.01 -1.04
C ASP A 2 -12.64 -0.08 -0.94
N ARG A 3 -11.92 0.50 -1.92
CA ARG A 3 -10.44 0.44 -1.98
C ARG A 3 -9.81 1.07 -0.74
N ALA A 4 -10.33 2.19 -0.27
CA ALA A 4 -9.81 2.86 0.91
C ALA A 4 -9.98 2.00 2.16
N ALA A 5 -11.11 1.30 2.30
CA ALA A 5 -11.34 0.36 3.41
C ALA A 5 -10.32 -0.79 3.42
N ARG A 6 -9.91 -1.30 2.25
CA ARG A 6 -8.90 -2.37 2.13
C ARG A 6 -7.51 -1.86 2.50
N ILE A 7 -7.16 -0.64 2.11
CA ILE A 7 -5.90 0.01 2.49
C ILE A 7 -5.87 0.22 4.01
N ASP A 8 -6.95 0.75 4.60
CA ASP A 8 -7.04 1.01 6.04
C ASP A 8 -6.94 -0.29 6.85
N GLN A 9 -7.57 -1.37 6.38
CA GLN A 9 -7.43 -2.70 7.00
C GLN A 9 -5.99 -3.24 6.92
N ALA A 10 -5.32 -3.11 5.77
CA ALA A 10 -3.96 -3.58 5.58
C ALA A 10 -2.94 -2.80 6.42
N LEU A 11 -3.16 -1.48 6.59
CA LEU A 11 -2.38 -0.61 7.47
C LEU A 11 -2.59 -0.97 8.95
N ALA A 12 -3.85 -1.13 9.38
CA ALA A 12 -4.19 -1.48 10.75
C ALA A 12 -3.59 -2.83 11.17
N LYS A 13 -3.66 -3.84 10.29
CA LYS A 13 -3.08 -5.18 10.52
C LYS A 13 -1.57 -5.15 10.81
N ARG A 14 -0.86 -4.17 10.26
CA ARG A 14 0.60 -4.01 10.40
C ARG A 14 0.99 -2.87 11.34
N ASN A 15 0.01 -2.25 12.01
CA ASN A 15 0.22 -1.13 12.91
C ASN A 15 0.91 0.09 12.24
N TYR A 16 0.64 0.30 10.95
CA TYR A 16 1.15 1.44 10.20
C TYR A 16 0.27 2.68 10.35
N SER A 17 0.89 3.84 10.22
CA SER A 17 0.19 5.12 10.34
C SER A 17 -0.80 5.32 9.17
N PRO A 18 -2.04 5.78 9.44
CA PRO A 18 -3.04 6.05 8.42
C PRO A 18 -2.63 7.15 7.43
N VAL A 19 -1.61 7.95 7.75
CA VAL A 19 -1.02 8.94 6.83
C VAL A 19 -0.48 8.31 5.54
N LEU A 20 -0.13 7.01 5.58
CA LEU A 20 0.35 6.27 4.41
C LEU A 20 -0.77 5.94 3.41
N ARG A 21 -2.04 6.09 3.78
CA ARG A 21 -3.19 5.80 2.89
C ARG A 21 -3.11 6.57 1.58
N LEU A 22 -2.94 7.89 1.65
CA LEU A 22 -2.85 8.75 0.47
C LEU A 22 -1.68 8.36 -0.43
N ARG A 23 -0.58 7.90 0.16
CA ARG A 23 0.60 7.45 -0.57
C ARG A 23 0.35 6.14 -1.28
N ILE A 24 -0.27 5.18 -0.60
CA ILE A 24 -0.68 3.89 -1.17
C ILE A 24 -1.64 4.10 -2.33
N GLU A 25 -2.63 4.99 -2.19
CA GLU A 25 -3.54 5.37 -3.27
C GLU A 25 -2.78 5.88 -4.51
N LYS A 26 -1.84 6.83 -4.33
CA LYS A 26 -1.01 7.34 -5.43
C LYS A 26 -0.15 6.27 -6.11
N LEU A 27 0.34 5.28 -5.37
CA LEU A 27 1.12 4.16 -5.91
C LEU A 27 0.26 3.14 -6.68
N LEU A 28 -0.99 2.97 -6.25
CA LEU A 28 -1.98 2.16 -6.98
C LEU A 28 -2.43 2.87 -8.26
N ASP A 29 -2.61 4.19 -8.20
CA ASP A 29 -2.99 5.03 -9.34
C ASP A 29 -1.83 5.29 -10.32
N GLY A 30 -0.62 4.76 -10.03
CA GLY A 30 0.58 4.94 -10.87
C GLY A 30 1.14 6.37 -10.88
N ILE A 31 0.65 7.24 -9.98
CA ILE A 31 1.12 8.62 -9.82
C ILE A 31 2.48 8.65 -9.14
N GLU A 32 2.69 7.77 -8.16
CA GLU A 32 4.01 7.51 -7.57
C GLU A 32 4.60 6.21 -8.13
N ASP A 33 5.91 6.24 -8.36
CA ASP A 33 6.67 5.11 -8.88
C ASP A 33 7.10 4.17 -7.74
N ARG A 34 6.72 2.90 -7.86
CA ARG A 34 7.02 1.83 -6.91
C ARG A 34 8.53 1.56 -6.81
N GLU A 35 9.27 1.73 -7.91
CA GLU A 35 10.73 1.49 -7.95
C GLU A 35 11.53 2.60 -7.26
N ARG A 36 10.89 3.76 -7.05
CA ARG A 36 11.52 4.95 -6.43
C ARG A 36 11.01 5.19 -5.01
N LEU A 37 10.37 4.20 -4.41
CA LEU A 37 9.80 4.28 -3.07
C LEU A 37 10.85 4.58 -2.00
N ARG A 38 10.64 5.68 -1.28
CA ARG A 38 11.38 6.03 -0.07
C ARG A 38 10.37 6.11 1.07
N CYS A 39 10.27 5.09 1.94
CA CYS A 39 9.21 5.10 2.96
C CYS A 39 9.24 6.33 3.87
N CYS A 40 10.43 6.84 4.18
CA CYS A 40 10.63 7.69 5.36
C CYS A 40 11.84 8.66 5.21
N ASN A 41 12.19 9.06 3.98
CA ASN A 41 13.46 9.74 3.63
C ASN A 41 14.77 8.98 3.95
N SER A 42 14.71 7.86 4.66
CA SER A 42 15.84 6.99 5.03
C SER A 42 16.03 5.79 4.07
N GLY A 43 15.04 5.48 3.22
CA GLY A 43 15.16 4.40 2.23
C GLY A 43 15.32 3.00 2.82
N CYS A 44 14.86 2.75 4.06
CA CYS A 44 14.97 1.44 4.68
C CYS A 44 14.24 0.37 3.86
N PHE A 45 15.00 -0.62 3.39
CA PHE A 45 14.53 -1.73 2.57
C PHE A 45 13.30 -2.44 3.16
N VAL A 46 13.28 -2.62 4.47
CA VAL A 46 12.16 -3.25 5.21
C VAL A 46 10.85 -2.51 4.95
N CYS A 47 10.85 -1.18 5.10
CA CYS A 47 9.63 -0.42 4.93
C CYS A 47 9.16 -0.35 3.47
N VAL A 48 10.08 -0.46 2.50
CA VAL A 48 9.71 -0.59 1.08
C VAL A 48 9.07 -1.94 0.82
N GLN A 49 9.65 -3.03 1.34
CA GLN A 49 9.07 -4.37 1.22
C GLN A 49 7.69 -4.47 1.86
N GLU A 50 7.51 -3.91 3.04
CA GLU A 50 6.21 -3.88 3.72
C GLU A 50 5.17 -3.05 2.95
N LEU A 51 5.57 -1.92 2.36
CA LEU A 51 4.66 -1.11 1.52
C LEU A 51 4.24 -1.88 0.25
N LEU A 52 5.18 -2.58 -0.38
CA LEU A 52 4.90 -3.43 -1.54
C LEU A 52 4.00 -4.63 -1.16
N ALA A 53 4.18 -5.21 0.02
CA ALA A 53 3.31 -6.27 0.52
C ALA A 53 1.88 -5.77 0.77
N ILE A 54 1.72 -4.54 1.27
CA ILE A 54 0.41 -3.89 1.40
C ILE A 54 -0.22 -3.67 0.02
N LEU A 55 0.54 -3.15 -0.95
CA LEU A 55 0.07 -2.96 -2.33
C LEU A 55 -0.41 -4.28 -2.93
N ALA A 56 0.37 -5.36 -2.79
CA ALA A 56 0.01 -6.68 -3.29
C ALA A 56 -1.23 -7.27 -2.58
N GLU A 57 -1.45 -7.02 -1.28
CA GLU A 57 -2.67 -7.44 -0.57
C GLU A 57 -3.91 -6.66 -1.04
N VAL A 58 -3.73 -5.36 -1.31
CA VAL A 58 -4.79 -4.48 -1.85
C VAL A 58 -5.06 -4.77 -3.34
N GLU A 59 -4.09 -5.16 -4.13
CA GLU A 59 -4.31 -5.58 -5.53
C GLU A 59 -4.84 -7.02 -5.60
N GLY A 60 -4.30 -7.95 -4.79
CA GLY A 60 -4.63 -9.37 -4.83
C GLY A 60 -6.05 -9.70 -4.33
N GLY A 61 -6.55 -8.99 -3.33
CA GLY A 61 -7.97 -9.12 -2.95
C GLY A 61 -8.93 -8.40 -3.91
N GLU A 62 -8.43 -7.67 -4.92
CA GLU A 62 -9.25 -7.15 -6.03
C GLU A 62 -9.45 -8.26 -7.07
N ALA A 63 -8.40 -9.05 -7.33
CA ALA A 63 -8.44 -10.21 -8.23
C ALA A 63 -9.37 -11.33 -7.73
N ALA A 64 -9.58 -11.46 -6.41
CA ALA A 64 -10.56 -12.38 -5.84
C ALA A 64 -12.02 -11.88 -5.90
N ALA A 65 -12.25 -10.66 -6.39
CA ALA A 65 -13.55 -10.00 -6.43
C ALA A 65 -14.11 -9.77 -7.86
N SER A 66 -13.51 -10.38 -8.89
CA SER A 66 -14.08 -10.42 -10.25
C SER A 66 -14.62 -11.82 -10.58
N PRO A 67 -15.96 -11.99 -10.67
CA PRO A 67 -16.57 -13.11 -11.38
C PRO A 67 -16.42 -13.00 -12.91
#